data_AF-A0A936IYG7-F1
#
_entry.id   AF-A0A936IYG7-F1
#
_cell.length_a   1.000
_cell.length_b   1.000
_cell.length_c   1.000
_cell.angle_alpha   90.00
_cell.angle_beta   90.00
_cell.angle_gamma   90.00
#
_symmetry.space_group_name_H-M   'P 1'
#
loop_
_entity.id
_entity.type
_entity.pdbx_description
1 polymer ?
#
loop_
_entity_poly.entity_id
_entity_poly.type
_entity_poly.pdbx_seq_one_letter_code
_entity_poly.pdbx_strand_id
1 'polypeptide(L)'
;MDTEIDKSDLANSLVLPQSGRVNETDAVAETIEDAAVTDQVAARHPARQATYIYLPFIFLTVTLLGGLRFSGGDSSFIFIAPALICLVFALILLILFFRARLISIDGWFTEEFSTLKNLANGSVMLTLFAASAQIFNSLLPERGLPFWVVAFCFFWILWNNLFADFDTKKLLRSLGALFGLAFVAKYMLLANLTAPAERSWLRSLFENPAQEALTWLLDLPRFSPVTGYVQFFAVSLFFLGLFLMPSSTLDKK
;
A
#
# COMPACT_ATOMS: atom_id res chain seq x y z
N MET A 1 -77.37 -33.03 47.79
CA MET A 1 -78.01 -32.80 46.48
C MET A 1 -77.19 -31.74 45.77
N ASP A 2 -75.91 -31.96 45.54
CA ASP A 2 -75.21 -33.03 44.80
C ASP A 2 -74.75 -32.39 43.50
N THR A 3 -73.49 -31.97 43.49
CA THR A 3 -72.75 -31.74 42.25
C THR A 3 -71.43 -32.46 42.38
N GLU A 4 -71.40 -33.55 41.64
CA GLU A 4 -70.34 -34.50 41.37
C GLU A 4 -69.06 -33.76 40.92
N ILE A 5 -67.97 -33.95 41.65
CA ILE A 5 -66.65 -33.45 41.26
C ILE A 5 -66.07 -34.44 40.26
N ASP A 6 -65.88 -33.95 39.03
CA ASP A 6 -65.29 -34.65 37.90
C ASP A 6 -63.87 -35.14 38.22
N LYS A 7 -63.62 -36.44 38.01
CA LYS A 7 -62.34 -37.11 38.30
C LYS A 7 -61.27 -36.84 37.23
N SER A 8 -61.55 -35.99 36.25
CA SER A 8 -60.62 -35.62 35.17
C SER A 8 -59.48 -34.68 35.61
N ASP A 9 -59.64 -33.93 36.71
CA ASP A 9 -58.65 -32.92 37.16
C ASP A 9 -57.52 -33.47 38.04
N LEU A 10 -57.61 -34.71 38.55
CA LEU A 10 -56.57 -35.29 39.41
C LEU A 10 -55.47 -36.02 38.64
N ALA A 11 -55.58 -36.16 37.32
CA ALA A 11 -54.57 -36.84 36.50
C ALA A 11 -53.46 -35.90 35.99
N ASN A 12 -53.58 -34.58 36.18
CA ASN A 12 -52.68 -33.60 35.56
C ASN A 12 -51.68 -32.93 36.52
N SER A 13 -51.60 -33.34 37.79
CA SER A 13 -50.72 -32.73 38.79
C SER A 13 -49.43 -33.50 39.11
N LEU A 14 -49.12 -34.57 38.37
CA LEU A 14 -47.92 -35.38 38.59
C LEU A 14 -47.08 -35.52 37.31
N VAL A 15 -46.65 -34.39 36.75
CA VAL A 15 -45.47 -34.36 35.89
C VAL A 15 -44.32 -33.83 36.74
N LEU A 16 -43.57 -34.77 37.33
CA LEU A 16 -42.27 -34.50 37.95
C LEU A 16 -41.38 -33.76 36.93
N PRO A 17 -40.49 -32.85 37.37
CA PRO A 17 -39.57 -32.19 36.46
C PRO A 17 -38.72 -33.27 35.80
N GLN A 18 -38.95 -33.49 34.51
CA GLN A 18 -38.01 -34.23 33.68
C GLN A 18 -36.72 -33.42 33.73
N SER A 19 -35.77 -33.93 34.52
CA SER A 19 -34.35 -33.57 34.42
C SER A 19 -33.95 -33.89 32.98
N GLY A 20 -34.11 -32.89 32.11
CA GLY A 20 -33.62 -32.93 30.76
C GLY A 20 -32.13 -33.15 30.85
N ARG A 21 -31.68 -34.36 30.51
CA ARG A 21 -30.29 -34.60 30.15
C ARG A 21 -29.97 -33.60 29.05
N VAL A 22 -29.27 -32.53 29.41
CA VAL A 22 -28.56 -31.71 28.45
C VAL A 22 -27.69 -32.69 27.68
N ASN A 23 -28.02 -32.94 26.43
CA ASN A 23 -27.25 -33.83 25.57
C ASN A 23 -25.81 -33.32 25.59
N GLU A 24 -24.87 -34.12 26.12
CA GLU A 24 -23.45 -33.76 26.15
C GLU A 24 -22.95 -33.38 24.75
N THR A 25 -23.54 -33.93 23.69
CA THR A 25 -23.24 -33.55 22.30
C THR A 25 -23.65 -32.13 21.92
N ASP A 26 -24.75 -31.60 22.48
CA ASP A 26 -25.22 -30.24 22.17
C ASP A 26 -24.42 -29.19 22.97
N ALA A 27 -24.11 -29.50 24.23
CA ALA A 27 -23.23 -28.65 25.06
C ALA A 27 -21.79 -28.63 24.55
N VAL A 28 -21.28 -29.76 24.04
CA VAL A 28 -19.95 -29.83 23.41
C VAL A 28 -19.94 -29.10 22.07
N ALA A 29 -21.00 -29.17 21.27
CA ALA A 29 -21.10 -28.41 20.01
C ALA A 29 -21.10 -26.89 20.26
N GLU A 30 -21.89 -26.41 21.23
CA GLU A 30 -21.94 -25.00 21.61
C GLU A 30 -20.60 -24.52 22.18
N THR A 31 -19.93 -25.33 22.99
CA THR A 31 -18.59 -25.00 23.53
C THR A 31 -17.51 -24.98 22.46
N ILE A 32 -17.58 -25.86 21.45
CA ILE A 32 -16.64 -25.87 20.31
C ILE A 32 -16.88 -24.66 19.40
N GLU A 33 -18.13 -24.28 19.18
CA GLU A 33 -18.48 -23.08 18.40
C GLU A 33 -18.01 -21.81 19.11
N ASP A 34 -18.25 -21.71 20.42
CA ASP A 34 -17.84 -20.55 21.23
C ASP A 34 -16.31 -20.47 21.38
N ALA A 35 -15.62 -21.60 21.53
CA ALA A 35 -14.16 -21.66 21.53
C ALA A 35 -13.56 -21.28 20.17
N ALA A 36 -14.15 -21.74 19.05
CA ALA A 36 -13.69 -21.41 17.71
C ALA A 36 -13.94 -19.93 17.35
N VAL A 37 -15.06 -19.36 17.78
CA VAL A 37 -15.36 -17.93 17.65
C VAL A 37 -14.40 -17.11 18.51
N THR A 38 -14.15 -17.53 19.75
CA THR A 38 -13.22 -16.84 20.66
C THR A 38 -11.78 -16.86 20.13
N ASP A 39 -11.33 -17.98 19.56
CA ASP A 39 -9.98 -18.10 18.98
C ASP A 39 -9.85 -17.28 17.67
N GLN A 40 -10.91 -17.21 16.85
CA GLN A 40 -10.95 -16.30 15.70
C GLN A 40 -10.98 -14.82 16.09
N VAL A 41 -11.72 -14.45 17.14
CA VAL A 41 -11.77 -13.08 17.67
C VAL A 41 -10.41 -12.71 18.29
N ALA A 42 -9.81 -13.61 19.07
CA ALA A 42 -8.50 -13.44 19.67
C ALA A 42 -7.39 -13.31 18.62
N ALA A 43 -7.46 -14.03 17.50
CA ALA A 43 -6.51 -13.91 16.38
C ALA A 43 -6.70 -12.64 15.53
N ARG A 44 -7.93 -12.09 15.47
CA ARG A 44 -8.22 -10.83 14.74
C ARG A 44 -7.62 -9.60 15.40
N HIS A 45 -7.51 -9.57 16.73
CA HIS A 45 -6.94 -8.44 17.48
C HIS A 45 -5.44 -8.18 17.21
N PRO A 46 -4.52 -9.16 17.31
CA PRO A 46 -3.09 -8.95 17.06
C PRO A 46 -2.81 -8.68 15.58
N ALA A 47 -3.53 -9.33 14.65
CA ALA A 47 -3.39 -9.09 13.21
C ALA A 47 -3.74 -7.63 12.82
N ARG A 48 -4.69 -7.02 13.54
CA ARG A 48 -5.12 -5.62 13.31
C ARG A 48 -4.18 -4.61 13.93
N GLN A 49 -3.59 -4.93 15.09
CA GLN A 49 -2.59 -4.10 15.75
C GLN A 49 -1.26 -4.10 15.00
N ALA A 50 -0.90 -5.25 14.43
CA ALA A 50 0.22 -5.42 13.51
C ALA A 50 0.15 -4.45 12.31
N THR A 51 -1.04 -4.20 11.74
CA THR A 51 -1.22 -3.24 10.64
C THR A 51 -0.77 -1.82 11.01
N TYR A 52 -1.03 -1.36 12.24
CA TYR A 52 -0.67 0.00 12.67
C TYR A 52 0.81 0.18 12.99
N ILE A 53 1.58 -0.90 13.03
CA ILE A 53 3.03 -0.87 13.29
C ILE A 53 3.79 -1.22 12.02
N TYR A 54 3.48 -2.35 11.39
CA TYR A 54 4.20 -2.82 10.21
C TYR A 54 3.94 -1.96 8.98
N LEU A 55 2.70 -1.54 8.73
CA LEU A 55 2.37 -0.77 7.53
C LEU A 55 3.09 0.60 7.49
N PRO A 56 3.04 1.43 8.55
CA PRO A 56 3.79 2.69 8.54
C PRO A 56 5.30 2.45 8.56
N PHE A 57 5.79 1.38 9.19
CA PHE A 57 7.21 1.02 9.16
C PHE A 57 7.68 0.63 7.74
N ILE A 58 6.88 -0.12 6.99
CA ILE A 58 7.13 -0.46 5.58
C ILE A 58 7.20 0.83 4.76
N PHE A 59 6.22 1.73 4.87
CA PHE A 59 6.21 2.99 4.12
C PHE A 59 7.34 3.94 4.52
N LEU A 60 7.72 3.97 5.80
CA LEU A 60 8.88 4.75 6.25
C LEU A 60 10.17 4.18 5.67
N THR A 61 10.30 2.84 5.62
CA THR A 61 11.42 2.17 4.94
C THR A 61 11.45 2.54 3.45
N VAL A 62 10.31 2.53 2.77
CA VAL A 62 10.19 3.00 1.37
C VAL A 62 10.60 4.47 1.25
N THR A 63 10.19 5.32 2.18
CA THR A 63 10.54 6.76 2.19
C THR A 63 12.06 6.95 2.28
N LEU A 64 12.72 6.20 3.16
CA LEU A 64 14.17 6.26 3.33
C LEU A 64 14.91 5.73 2.10
N LEU A 65 14.52 4.55 1.61
CA LEU A 65 15.16 3.93 0.45
C LEU A 65 14.88 4.68 -0.86
N GLY A 66 13.68 5.25 -1.01
CA GLY A 66 13.28 6.04 -2.18
C GLY A 66 14.10 7.33 -2.35
N GLY A 67 14.53 7.94 -1.24
CA GLY A 67 15.43 9.11 -1.24
C GLY A 67 16.92 8.76 -1.33
N LEU A 68 17.29 7.49 -1.18
CA LEU A 68 18.68 7.06 -1.12
C LEU A 68 19.34 7.02 -2.51
N ARG A 69 20.48 7.71 -2.67
CA ARG A 69 21.33 7.66 -3.85
C ARG A 69 22.79 7.40 -3.47
N PHE A 70 23.53 6.75 -4.35
CA PHE A 70 24.96 6.51 -4.20
C PHE A 70 25.74 7.26 -5.28
N SER A 71 26.68 8.10 -4.87
CA SER A 71 27.55 8.82 -5.81
C SER A 71 28.36 7.85 -6.68
N GLY A 72 28.51 8.17 -7.97
CA GLY A 72 29.23 7.32 -8.92
C GLY A 72 30.75 7.23 -8.68
N GLY A 73 31.35 8.20 -7.98
CA GLY A 73 32.80 8.26 -7.72
C GLY A 73 33.23 7.43 -6.52
N ASP A 74 32.66 7.73 -5.35
CA ASP A 74 33.13 7.19 -4.06
C ASP A 74 32.09 6.28 -3.38
N SER A 75 30.97 5.98 -4.06
CA SER A 75 29.81 5.31 -3.45
C SER A 75 29.32 5.97 -2.16
N SER A 76 29.56 7.27 -2.01
CA SER A 76 29.11 8.04 -0.85
C SER A 76 27.58 8.10 -0.81
N PHE A 77 27.06 8.07 0.41
CA PHE A 77 25.63 8.15 0.71
C PHE A 77 25.13 9.57 0.46
N ILE A 78 24.05 9.69 -0.32
CA ILE A 78 23.35 10.95 -0.53
C ILE A 78 21.86 10.70 -0.35
N PHE A 79 21.22 11.49 0.51
CA PHE A 79 19.77 11.49 0.64
C PHE A 79 19.20 12.68 -0.14
N ILE A 80 18.34 12.40 -1.12
CA ILE A 80 17.67 13.42 -1.93
C ILE A 80 16.22 13.57 -1.46
N ALA A 81 15.88 14.77 -1.01
CA ALA A 81 14.51 15.13 -0.66
C ALA A 81 13.64 15.21 -1.93
N PRO A 82 12.35 14.83 -1.85
CA PRO A 82 11.46 14.88 -2.99
C PRO A 82 11.22 16.32 -3.45
N ALA A 83 11.27 16.54 -4.76
CA ALA A 83 10.88 17.82 -5.36
C ALA A 83 9.40 18.13 -5.08
N LEU A 84 9.04 19.42 -5.11
CA LEU A 84 7.66 19.87 -4.86
C LEU A 84 6.63 19.18 -5.76
N ILE A 85 6.98 18.94 -7.03
CA ILE A 85 6.08 18.24 -7.97
C ILE A 85 5.78 16.80 -7.53
N CYS A 86 6.74 16.12 -6.88
CA CYS A 86 6.54 14.77 -6.36
C CYS A 86 5.50 14.76 -5.23
N LEU A 87 5.44 15.83 -4.42
CA LEU A 87 4.40 15.99 -3.39
C LEU A 87 3.02 16.17 -4.03
N VAL A 88 2.94 16.94 -5.12
CA VAL A 88 1.70 17.10 -5.89
C VAL A 88 1.25 15.76 -6.47
N PHE A 89 2.16 14.98 -7.07
CA PHE A 89 1.84 13.64 -7.59
C PHE A 89 1.41 12.68 -6.48
N ALA A 90 2.08 12.71 -5.33
CA ALA A 90 1.71 11.92 -4.16
C ALA A 90 0.31 12.29 -3.64
N LEU A 91 -0.05 13.59 -3.65
CA LEU A 91 -1.37 14.04 -3.26
C LEU A 91 -2.46 13.55 -4.23
N ILE A 92 -2.23 13.69 -5.54
CA ILE A 92 -3.15 13.17 -6.56
C ILE A 92 -3.29 11.65 -6.42
N LEU A 93 -2.18 10.93 -6.18
CA LEU A 93 -2.20 9.49 -5.98
C LEU A 93 -2.99 9.08 -4.73
N LEU A 94 -2.85 9.81 -3.61
CA LEU A 94 -3.70 9.60 -2.43
C LEU A 94 -5.18 9.77 -2.77
N ILE A 95 -5.55 10.83 -3.48
CA ILE A 95 -6.94 11.06 -3.90
C ILE A 95 -7.43 9.89 -4.76
N LEU A 96 -6.59 9.38 -5.67
CA LEU A 96 -6.91 8.20 -6.48
C LEU A 96 -7.12 6.95 -5.62
N PHE A 97 -6.37 6.74 -4.53
CA PHE A 97 -6.59 5.61 -3.63
C PHE A 97 -7.95 5.68 -2.92
N PHE A 98 -8.38 6.88 -2.52
CA PHE A 98 -9.73 7.07 -1.99
C PHE A 98 -10.81 6.83 -3.06
N ARG A 99 -10.63 7.42 -4.26
CA ARG A 99 -11.59 7.30 -5.37
C ARG A 99 -11.73 5.85 -5.85
N ALA A 100 -10.64 5.11 -5.95
CA ALA A 100 -10.62 3.71 -6.36
C ALA A 100 -10.96 2.72 -5.23
N ARG A 101 -11.40 3.22 -4.06
CA ARG A 101 -11.75 2.44 -2.86
C ARG A 101 -10.64 1.53 -2.34
N LEU A 102 -9.38 1.84 -2.66
CA LEU A 102 -8.24 1.20 -1.99
C LEU A 102 -8.23 1.58 -0.49
N ILE A 103 -8.66 2.81 -0.19
CA ILE A 103 -8.82 3.34 1.16
C ILE A 103 -10.24 3.92 1.26
N SER A 104 -11.06 3.43 2.18
CA SER A 104 -12.38 4.03 2.43
C SER A 104 -12.28 5.07 3.55
N ILE A 105 -12.84 6.27 3.34
CA ILE A 105 -12.81 7.35 4.36
C ILE A 105 -13.57 6.88 5.61
N ASP A 106 -14.80 6.40 5.43
CA ASP A 106 -15.65 5.92 6.53
C ASP A 106 -15.01 4.73 7.28
N GLY A 107 -14.22 3.92 6.58
CA GLY A 107 -13.53 2.77 7.14
C GLY A 107 -12.26 3.10 7.93
N TRP A 108 -11.66 4.26 7.68
CA TRP A 108 -10.37 4.66 8.27
C TRP A 108 -10.51 5.81 9.27
N PHE A 109 -11.53 6.66 9.16
CA PHE A 109 -11.77 7.75 10.10
C PHE A 109 -13.24 7.75 10.51
N THR A 110 -13.50 7.68 11.81
CA THR A 110 -14.83 7.83 12.38
C THR A 110 -14.74 8.45 13.77
N GLU A 111 -15.80 9.12 14.20
CA GLU A 111 -15.95 9.67 15.55
C GLU A 111 -16.07 8.57 16.61
N GLU A 112 -16.46 7.35 16.21
CA GLU A 112 -16.52 6.19 17.10
C GLU A 112 -15.14 5.66 17.52
N PHE A 113 -14.09 6.03 16.78
CA PHE A 113 -12.73 5.60 17.10
C PHE A 113 -12.12 6.49 18.17
N SER A 114 -11.33 5.89 19.06
CA SER A 114 -10.53 6.66 20.01
C SER A 114 -9.56 7.60 19.29
N THR A 115 -9.22 8.72 19.92
CA THR A 115 -8.26 9.70 19.39
C THR A 115 -6.94 9.05 19.00
N LEU A 116 -6.47 8.07 19.79
CA LEU A 116 -5.25 7.33 19.51
C LEU A 116 -5.35 6.48 18.25
N LYS A 117 -6.50 5.84 18.00
CA LYS A 117 -6.72 5.04 16.79
C LYS A 117 -6.82 5.91 15.55
N ASN A 118 -7.53 7.04 15.62
CA ASN A 118 -7.57 8.00 14.51
C ASN A 118 -6.18 8.59 14.22
N LEU A 119 -5.38 8.85 15.26
CA LEU A 119 -3.99 9.30 15.09
C LEU A 119 -3.11 8.22 14.43
N ALA A 120 -3.26 6.95 14.81
CA ALA A 120 -2.57 5.84 14.17
C ALA A 120 -2.98 5.66 12.70
N ASN A 121 -4.27 5.80 12.38
CA ASN A 121 -4.75 5.81 11.00
C ASN A 121 -4.15 6.98 10.21
N GLY A 122 -4.08 8.16 10.83
CA GLY A 122 -3.43 9.35 10.27
C GLY A 122 -1.94 9.15 10.02
N SER A 123 -1.21 8.44 10.91
CA SER A 123 0.22 8.18 10.74
C SER A 123 0.49 7.23 9.56
N VAL A 124 -0.39 6.25 9.31
CA VAL A 124 -0.35 5.41 8.11
C VAL A 124 -0.56 6.25 6.86
N MET A 125 -1.55 7.14 6.84
CA MET A 125 -1.79 8.02 5.69
C MET A 125 -0.60 8.96 5.42
N LEU A 126 0.00 9.48 6.49
CA LEU A 126 1.18 10.35 6.41
C LEU A 126 2.39 9.60 5.86
N THR A 127 2.66 8.39 6.36
CA THR A 127 3.78 7.57 5.87
C THR A 127 3.55 7.10 4.44
N LEU A 128 2.32 6.74 4.06
CA LEU A 128 1.95 6.42 2.68
C LEU A 128 2.18 7.61 1.73
N PHE A 129 1.81 8.83 2.16
CA PHE A 129 2.07 10.04 1.41
C PHE A 129 3.58 10.26 1.21
N ALA A 130 4.36 10.18 2.28
CA ALA A 130 5.81 10.34 2.24
C ALA A 130 6.47 9.29 1.33
N ALA A 131 6.03 8.03 1.43
CA ALA A 131 6.49 6.95 0.58
C ALA A 131 6.15 7.21 -0.90
N SER A 132 4.92 7.64 -1.18
CA SER A 132 4.47 7.95 -2.54
C SER A 132 5.32 9.07 -3.15
N ALA A 133 5.58 10.15 -2.40
CA ALA A 133 6.43 11.25 -2.85
C ALA A 133 7.85 10.77 -3.15
N GLN A 134 8.40 9.89 -2.32
CA GLN A 134 9.74 9.34 -2.53
C GLN A 134 9.81 8.34 -3.68
N ILE A 135 8.73 7.59 -3.97
CA ILE A 135 8.65 6.77 -5.18
C ILE A 135 8.66 7.63 -6.43
N PHE A 136 7.91 8.73 -6.48
CA PHE A 136 8.00 9.67 -7.61
C PHE A 136 9.39 10.28 -7.73
N ASN A 137 10.02 10.68 -6.61
CA ASN A 137 11.40 11.15 -6.59
C ASN A 137 12.41 10.09 -7.09
N SER A 138 12.14 8.82 -6.82
CA SER A 138 12.91 7.68 -7.31
C SER A 138 12.81 7.48 -8.82
N LEU A 139 11.60 7.60 -9.35
CA LEU A 139 11.29 7.28 -10.75
C LEU A 139 11.52 8.45 -11.70
N LEU A 140 11.38 9.68 -11.21
CA LEU A 140 11.68 10.87 -12.01
C LEU A 140 13.19 11.08 -12.13
N PRO A 141 13.70 11.43 -13.32
CA PRO A 141 15.06 11.94 -13.46
C PRO A 141 15.28 13.17 -12.57
N GLU A 142 16.47 13.37 -12.03
CA GLU A 142 16.71 14.39 -11.01
C GLU A 142 16.71 15.83 -11.55
N ARG A 143 17.05 16.01 -12.83
CA ARG A 143 17.16 17.32 -13.50
C ARG A 143 17.14 17.16 -15.03
N GLY A 144 17.19 18.30 -15.73
CA GLY A 144 17.27 18.37 -17.19
C GLY A 144 15.93 18.16 -17.89
N LEU A 145 15.98 18.04 -19.21
CA LEU A 145 14.80 17.82 -20.06
C LEU A 145 14.04 16.52 -19.72
N PRO A 146 14.70 15.38 -19.39
CA PRO A 146 13.99 14.15 -19.05
C PRO A 146 13.11 14.27 -17.82
N PHE A 147 13.52 15.07 -16.83
CA PHE A 147 12.68 15.35 -15.66
C PHE A 147 11.33 15.92 -16.10
N TRP A 148 11.35 16.98 -16.91
CA TRP A 148 10.13 17.65 -17.36
C TRP A 148 9.24 16.76 -18.24
N VAL A 149 9.83 16.02 -19.18
CA VAL A 149 9.07 15.12 -20.06
C VAL A 149 8.40 14.02 -19.25
N VAL A 150 9.15 13.33 -18.39
CA VAL A 150 8.61 12.22 -17.59
C VAL A 150 7.63 12.75 -16.55
N ALA A 151 7.90 13.89 -15.90
CA ALA A 151 6.97 14.53 -14.97
C ALA A 151 5.66 14.95 -15.66
N PHE A 152 5.74 15.52 -16.87
CA PHE A 152 4.56 15.85 -17.66
C PHE A 152 3.74 14.59 -17.99
N CYS A 153 4.38 13.51 -18.43
CA CYS A 153 3.70 12.24 -18.67
C CYS A 153 3.02 11.68 -17.41
N PHE A 154 3.70 11.71 -16.26
CA PHE A 154 3.12 11.31 -14.97
C PHE A 154 1.91 12.17 -14.61
N PHE A 155 2.07 13.49 -14.67
CA PHE A 155 1.00 14.43 -14.37
C PHE A 155 -0.20 14.18 -15.28
N TRP A 156 0.02 14.06 -16.59
CA TRP A 156 -1.02 13.79 -17.58
C TRP A 156 -1.78 12.50 -17.26
N ILE A 157 -1.07 11.42 -16.93
CA ILE A 157 -1.71 10.13 -16.61
C ILE A 157 -2.47 10.21 -15.28
N LEU A 158 -1.87 10.76 -14.23
CA LEU A 158 -2.51 10.90 -12.92
C LEU A 158 -3.75 11.80 -13.00
N TRP A 159 -3.66 12.90 -13.74
CA TRP A 159 -4.76 13.83 -13.96
C TRP A 159 -5.92 13.17 -14.71
N ASN A 160 -5.64 12.47 -15.81
CA ASN A 160 -6.68 11.72 -16.53
C ASN A 160 -7.29 10.63 -15.65
N ASN A 161 -6.48 9.95 -14.83
CA ASN A 161 -6.98 8.93 -13.94
C ASN A 161 -7.91 9.48 -12.86
N LEU A 162 -7.76 10.76 -12.51
CA LEU A 162 -8.61 11.41 -11.53
C LEU A 162 -10.07 11.48 -11.97
N PHE A 163 -10.35 11.44 -13.28
CA PHE A 163 -11.71 11.54 -13.82
C PHE A 163 -12.26 10.21 -14.36
N ALA A 164 -11.45 9.17 -14.44
CA ALA A 164 -11.87 7.86 -14.91
C ALA A 164 -12.47 6.99 -13.81
N ASP A 165 -13.31 6.04 -14.21
CA ASP A 165 -13.88 5.02 -13.32
C ASP A 165 -12.89 3.87 -13.14
N PHE A 166 -12.15 3.92 -12.03
CA PHE A 166 -11.17 2.91 -11.69
C PHE A 166 -11.63 2.03 -10.53
N ASP A 167 -11.49 0.72 -10.75
CA ASP A 167 -11.49 -0.29 -9.70
C ASP A 167 -10.08 -0.42 -9.11
N THR A 168 -9.97 -0.82 -7.84
CA THR A 168 -8.73 -0.97 -7.08
C THR A 168 -7.68 -1.78 -7.85
N LYS A 169 -8.08 -2.93 -8.42
CA LYS A 169 -7.17 -3.81 -9.18
C LYS A 169 -6.67 -3.14 -10.46
N LYS A 170 -7.53 -2.38 -11.14
CA LYS A 170 -7.16 -1.65 -12.36
C LYS A 170 -6.21 -0.51 -12.04
N LEU A 171 -6.44 0.21 -10.94
CA LEU A 171 -5.53 1.27 -10.47
C LEU A 171 -4.14 0.70 -10.15
N LEU A 172 -4.06 -0.35 -9.34
CA LEU A 172 -2.78 -0.97 -8.98
C LEU A 172 -2.03 -1.54 -10.19
N ARG A 173 -2.75 -2.15 -11.14
CA ARG A 173 -2.15 -2.64 -12.39
C ARG A 173 -1.63 -1.49 -13.26
N SER A 174 -2.40 -0.42 -13.40
CA SER A 174 -1.99 0.78 -14.15
C SER A 174 -0.78 1.45 -13.51
N LEU A 175 -0.78 1.59 -12.18
CA LEU A 175 0.33 2.15 -11.42
C LEU A 175 1.59 1.28 -11.54
N GLY A 176 1.43 -0.04 -11.45
CA GLY A 176 2.52 -1.01 -11.66
C GLY A 176 3.14 -0.88 -13.04
N ALA A 177 2.32 -0.78 -14.09
CA ALA A 177 2.80 -0.57 -15.45
C ALA A 177 3.53 0.78 -15.60
N LEU A 178 2.96 1.86 -15.06
CA LEU A 178 3.53 3.20 -15.13
C LEU A 178 4.87 3.29 -14.39
N PHE A 179 4.93 2.77 -13.17
CA PHE A 179 6.14 2.79 -12.34
C PHE A 179 7.21 1.87 -12.91
N GLY A 180 6.83 0.69 -13.40
CA GLY A 180 7.75 -0.22 -14.09
C GLY A 180 8.34 0.40 -15.35
N LEU A 181 7.52 1.05 -16.18
CA LEU A 181 7.98 1.74 -17.38
C LEU A 181 8.93 2.89 -17.04
N ALA A 182 8.58 3.71 -16.05
CA ALA A 182 9.44 4.81 -15.60
C ALA A 182 10.78 4.31 -15.03
N PHE A 183 10.74 3.20 -14.27
CA PHE A 183 11.94 2.55 -13.75
C PHE A 183 12.86 2.07 -14.88
N VAL A 184 12.31 1.34 -15.86
CA VAL A 184 13.07 0.88 -17.04
C VAL A 184 13.60 2.06 -17.83
N ALA A 185 12.79 3.09 -18.07
CA ALA A 185 13.23 4.29 -18.76
C ALA A 185 14.42 4.95 -18.04
N LYS A 186 14.33 5.20 -16.74
CA LYS A 186 15.40 5.87 -15.98
C LYS A 186 16.65 4.98 -15.82
N TYR A 187 16.48 3.77 -15.27
CA TYR A 187 17.60 2.94 -14.81
C TYR A 187 18.14 1.99 -15.88
N MET A 188 17.38 1.69 -16.95
CA MET A 188 17.89 0.92 -18.07
C MET A 188 18.12 1.75 -19.33
N LEU A 189 17.25 2.71 -19.67
CA LEU A 189 17.46 3.49 -20.90
C LEU A 189 18.44 4.65 -20.65
N LEU A 190 18.14 5.55 -19.71
CA LEU A 190 18.96 6.75 -19.46
C LEU A 190 20.32 6.43 -18.83
N ALA A 191 20.38 5.45 -17.92
CA ALA A 191 21.65 5.02 -17.32
C ALA A 191 22.61 4.43 -18.36
N ASN A 192 22.12 3.71 -19.37
CA ASN A 192 22.97 3.19 -20.45
C ASN A 192 23.38 4.28 -21.46
N LEU A 193 22.52 5.27 -21.71
CA LEU A 193 22.87 6.42 -22.57
C LEU A 193 23.99 7.29 -21.99
N THR A 194 24.17 7.27 -20.66
CA THR A 194 25.17 8.05 -19.94
C THR A 194 26.41 7.24 -19.50
N ALA A 195 26.49 5.95 -19.89
CA ALA A 195 27.59 5.07 -19.53
C ALA A 195 28.88 5.39 -20.33
N PRO A 196 30.07 5.36 -19.71
CA PRO A 196 31.33 5.61 -20.41
C PRO A 196 31.62 4.55 -21.48
N ALA A 197 32.25 4.98 -22.58
CA ALA A 197 32.48 4.28 -23.84
C ALA A 197 33.25 2.94 -23.77
N GLU A 198 33.51 2.39 -22.58
CA GLU A 198 34.41 1.25 -22.39
C GLU A 198 33.76 -0.16 -22.31
N ARG A 199 32.45 -0.32 -22.50
CA ARG A 199 31.82 -1.66 -22.56
C ARG A 199 30.78 -1.79 -23.69
N SER A 200 31.23 -2.27 -24.86
CA SER A 200 30.46 -2.51 -26.11
C SER A 200 29.19 -3.33 -25.87
N TRP A 201 28.05 -3.02 -26.48
CA TRP A 201 27.83 -3.30 -27.91
C TRP A 201 26.57 -2.59 -28.48
N LEU A 202 26.44 -1.28 -28.26
CA LEU A 202 25.87 -0.37 -29.26
C LEU A 202 26.90 0.75 -29.52
N ARG A 203 28.18 0.42 -29.29
CA ARG A 203 29.28 1.33 -28.96
C ARG A 203 29.56 2.42 -29.99
N SER A 204 29.02 2.28 -31.19
CA SER A 204 29.37 3.10 -32.33
C SER A 204 28.18 3.46 -33.23
N LEU A 205 26.92 3.32 -32.80
CA LEU A 205 25.81 3.63 -33.73
C LEU A 205 25.65 5.12 -34.02
N PHE A 206 26.26 6.01 -33.21
CA PHE A 206 26.46 7.43 -33.51
C PHE A 206 27.75 7.92 -32.82
N GLU A 207 28.92 7.67 -33.40
CA GLU A 207 30.17 8.21 -32.89
C GLU A 207 30.18 9.75 -32.94
N ASN A 208 29.96 10.38 -31.77
CA ASN A 208 30.60 11.62 -31.32
C ASN A 208 30.22 13.00 -31.92
N PRO A 209 28.92 13.32 -32.07
CA PRO A 209 28.52 14.65 -31.58
C PRO A 209 27.21 14.65 -30.76
N ALA A 210 26.34 13.67 -31.00
CA ALA A 210 25.06 13.59 -30.31
C ALA A 210 25.21 13.22 -28.84
N GLN A 211 26.22 12.43 -28.46
CA GLN A 211 26.38 11.98 -27.08
C GLN A 211 26.90 13.09 -26.17
N GLU A 212 27.83 13.94 -26.62
CA GLU A 212 28.27 15.13 -25.88
C GLU A 212 27.15 16.19 -25.82
N ALA A 213 26.44 16.41 -26.94
CA ALA A 213 25.29 17.31 -26.99
C ALA A 213 24.14 16.82 -26.09
N LEU A 214 23.86 15.51 -26.05
CA LEU A 214 22.86 14.91 -25.16
C LEU A 214 23.32 14.92 -23.71
N THR A 215 24.60 14.71 -23.42
CA THR A 215 25.09 14.80 -22.04
C THR A 215 24.93 16.22 -21.51
N TRP A 216 25.17 17.23 -22.35
CA TRP A 216 24.94 18.64 -22.04
C TRP A 216 23.46 19.02 -21.98
N LEU A 217 22.63 18.49 -22.89
CA LEU A 217 21.19 18.76 -22.96
C LEU A 217 20.40 18.05 -21.84
N LEU A 218 20.85 16.87 -21.42
CA LEU A 218 20.17 16.03 -20.44
C LEU A 218 20.68 16.26 -19.00
N ASP A 219 21.90 16.77 -18.82
CA ASP A 219 22.54 17.13 -17.53
C ASP A 219 22.28 16.11 -16.39
N LEU A 220 22.29 14.81 -16.67
CA LEU A 220 21.94 13.82 -15.65
C LEU A 220 23.08 13.64 -14.63
N PRO A 221 22.78 13.64 -13.32
CA PRO A 221 23.73 13.24 -12.31
C PRO A 221 24.08 11.76 -12.47
N ARG A 222 25.36 11.42 -12.30
CA ARG A 222 25.84 10.04 -12.38
C ARG A 222 25.75 9.38 -11.02
N PHE A 223 24.95 8.32 -10.94
CA PHE A 223 24.84 7.50 -9.75
C PHE A 223 25.47 6.13 -9.96
N SER A 224 25.94 5.53 -8.87
CA SER A 224 26.39 4.14 -8.87
C SER A 224 25.23 3.18 -9.18
N PRO A 225 25.47 2.03 -9.85
CA PRO A 225 24.45 1.00 -10.10
C PRO A 225 23.70 0.53 -8.85
N VAL A 226 24.35 0.59 -7.68
CA VAL A 226 23.75 0.29 -6.37
C VAL A 226 22.44 1.06 -6.16
N THR A 227 22.38 2.30 -6.64
CA THR A 227 21.17 3.12 -6.60
C THR A 227 19.98 2.44 -7.26
N GLY A 228 20.17 1.85 -8.45
CA GLY A 228 19.09 1.17 -9.18
C GLY A 228 18.53 -0.02 -8.41
N TYR A 229 19.38 -0.81 -7.74
CA TYR A 229 18.92 -1.94 -6.91
C TYR A 229 18.13 -1.48 -5.69
N VAL A 230 18.59 -0.43 -5.01
CA VAL A 230 17.87 0.15 -3.87
C VAL A 230 16.52 0.70 -4.30
N GLN A 231 16.45 1.36 -5.46
CA GLN A 231 15.20 1.88 -6.00
C GLN A 231 14.23 0.80 -6.46
N PHE A 232 14.72 -0.29 -7.05
CA PHE A 232 13.91 -1.46 -7.36
C PHE A 232 13.26 -2.04 -6.10
N PHE A 233 14.05 -2.18 -5.03
CA PHE A 233 13.55 -2.68 -3.75
C PHE A 233 12.54 -1.72 -3.11
N ALA A 234 12.79 -0.40 -3.17
CA ALA A 234 11.86 0.61 -2.67
C ALA A 234 10.49 0.54 -3.38
N VAL A 235 10.48 0.44 -4.71
CA VAL A 235 9.25 0.30 -5.51
C VAL A 235 8.52 -1.01 -5.18
N SER A 236 9.27 -2.12 -5.08
CA SER A 236 8.70 -3.42 -4.75
C SER A 236 8.06 -3.42 -3.35
N LEU A 237 8.75 -2.85 -2.37
CA LEU A 237 8.28 -2.71 -1.00
C LEU A 237 7.07 -1.76 -0.90
N PHE A 238 7.01 -0.72 -1.74
CA PHE A 238 5.84 0.15 -1.84
C PHE A 238 4.60 -0.63 -2.30
N PHE A 239 4.71 -1.42 -3.37
CA PHE A 239 3.60 -2.26 -3.83
C PHE A 239 3.22 -3.33 -2.81
N LEU A 240 4.19 -3.91 -2.09
CA LEU A 240 3.90 -4.81 -0.98
C LEU A 240 3.10 -4.11 0.13
N GLY A 241 3.49 -2.88 0.50
CA GLY A 241 2.75 -2.07 1.47
C GLY A 241 1.34 -1.74 1.00
N LEU A 242 1.14 -1.41 -0.27
CA LEU A 242 -0.20 -1.21 -0.84
C LEU A 242 -1.02 -2.51 -0.85
N PHE A 243 -0.40 -3.65 -1.14
CA PHE A 243 -1.08 -4.95 -1.15
C PHE A 243 -1.54 -5.38 0.25
N LEU A 244 -0.75 -5.07 1.28
CA LEU A 244 -1.09 -5.36 2.68
C LEU A 244 -2.12 -4.39 3.28
N MET A 245 -2.48 -3.32 2.56
CA MET A 245 -3.39 -2.31 3.05
C MET A 245 -4.83 -2.81 3.09
N PRO A 246 -5.52 -2.77 4.25
CA PRO A 246 -6.94 -3.11 4.30
C PRO A 246 -7.78 -1.99 3.69
N SER A 247 -8.81 -2.35 2.92
CA SER A 247 -9.75 -1.38 2.31
C SER A 247 -10.58 -0.62 3.35
N SER A 248 -10.85 -1.24 4.50
CA SER A 248 -11.52 -0.64 5.66
C SER A 248 -10.93 -1.18 6.95
N THR A 249 -10.78 -0.30 7.95
CA THR A 249 -10.46 -0.74 9.31
C THR A 249 -11.70 -1.00 10.15
N LEU A 250 -12.90 -0.73 9.65
CA LEU A 250 -14.17 -1.13 10.27
C LEU A 250 -14.40 -2.64 10.11
N ASP A 251 -14.96 -3.28 11.14
CA ASP A 251 -15.44 -4.66 11.06
C ASP A 251 -16.80 -4.62 10.35
N LYS A 252 -16.98 -5.39 9.28
CA LYS A 252 -18.33 -5.65 8.77
C LYS A 252 -18.98 -6.62 9.76
N LYS A 253 -19.82 -6.08 10.64
CA LYS A 253 -20.81 -6.90 11.35
C LYS A 253 -21.73 -7.58 10.35
#